data_AF-A0A957SJ82-F1
#
_entry.id   AF-A0A957SJ82-F1
#
_cell.length_a   1.000
_cell.length_b   1.000
_cell.length_c   1.000
_cell.angle_alpha   90.00
_cell.angle_beta   90.00
_cell.angle_gamma   90.00
#
_symmetry.space_group_name_H-M   'P 1'
#
loop_
_entity.id
_entity.type
_entity.pdbx_description
1 polymer ?
#
loop_
_entity_poly.entity_id
_entity_poly.type
_entity_poly.pdbx_seq_one_letter_code
_entity_poly.pdbx_strand_id
1 'polypeptide(L)'
;LFRGQQWPTVMRYVLEIGLDNHANDPNIEMLRGRRVSIVTNPSVPYHLDGERAGVTPFSATICQGALRLLAPNTVPPGLFNQVGERLRQASR
;
A
#
# COMPACT_ATOMS: atom_id res chain seq x y z
N LEU A 1 -7.69 4.58 1.66
CA LEU A 1 -8.10 5.44 2.80
C LEU A 1 -9.44 4.92 3.28
N PHE A 2 -9.53 4.51 4.54
CA PHE A 2 -10.78 4.05 5.15
C PHE A 2 -11.51 5.25 5.73
N ARG A 3 -12.80 5.40 5.41
CA ARG A 3 -13.62 6.50 5.93
C ARG A 3 -14.50 5.98 7.10
N GLY A 4 -14.21 6.38 8.35
CA GLY A 4 -15.14 6.22 9.50
C GLY A 4 -14.71 5.27 10.64
N GLN A 5 -15.08 5.65 11.88
CA GLN A 5 -14.71 5.03 13.17
C GLN A 5 -15.57 3.82 13.55
N GLN A 6 -15.40 2.66 12.91
CA GLN A 6 -16.01 1.43 13.41
C GLN A 6 -14.98 0.30 13.36
N TRP A 7 -14.38 0.02 14.52
CA TRP A 7 -13.49 -1.13 14.73
C TRP A 7 -14.01 -2.48 14.19
N PRO A 8 -15.33 -2.78 14.17
CA PRO A 8 -15.86 -3.97 13.51
C PRO A 8 -15.58 -4.03 12.00
N THR A 9 -15.54 -2.88 11.33
CA THR A 9 -15.29 -2.78 9.88
C THR A 9 -13.81 -3.01 9.56
N VAL A 10 -12.90 -2.60 10.45
CA VAL A 10 -11.45 -2.85 10.32
C VAL A 10 -11.15 -4.34 10.31
N MET A 11 -11.82 -5.14 11.14
CA MET A 11 -11.66 -6.60 11.16
C MET A 11 -12.18 -7.27 9.89
N ARG A 12 -13.28 -6.76 9.31
CA ARG A 12 -13.76 -7.21 8.00
C ARG A 12 -12.74 -6.93 6.90
N TYR A 13 -12.10 -5.76 6.90
CA TYR A 13 -11.06 -5.43 5.93
C TYR A 13 -9.82 -6.30 6.03
N VAL A 14 -9.40 -6.69 7.24
CA VAL A 14 -8.28 -7.63 7.42
C VAL A 14 -8.62 -9.00 6.80
N LEU A 15 -9.85 -9.47 6.97
CA LEU A 15 -10.34 -10.70 6.32
C LEU A 15 -10.45 -10.55 4.80
N GLU A 16 -10.96 -9.43 4.29
CA GLU A 16 -11.08 -9.16 2.85
C GLU A 16 -9.71 -8.95 2.16
N ILE A 17 -8.72 -8.43 2.88
CA ILE A 17 -7.31 -8.38 2.44
C ILE A 17 -6.73 -9.80 2.35
N GLY A 18 -7.00 -10.64 3.36
CA GLY A 18 -6.60 -12.05 3.33
C GLY A 18 -7.29 -12.88 2.25
N LEU A 19 -8.49 -12.46 1.80
CA LEU A 19 -9.30 -13.13 0.79
C LEU A 19 -9.21 -12.49 -0.61
N ASP A 20 -8.27 -11.56 -0.83
CA ASP A 20 -7.99 -10.89 -2.12
C ASP A 20 -9.21 -10.15 -2.74
N ASN A 21 -10.20 -9.77 -1.91
CA ASN A 21 -11.47 -9.16 -2.35
C ASN A 21 -11.64 -7.70 -1.91
N HIS A 22 -10.61 -7.12 -1.28
CA HIS A 22 -10.58 -5.74 -0.78
C HIS A 22 -10.60 -4.66 -1.88
N ALA A 23 -10.42 -5.02 -3.14
CA ALA A 23 -10.32 -4.05 -4.24
C ALA A 23 -11.68 -3.49 -4.72
N ASN A 24 -12.78 -4.06 -4.25
CA ASN A 24 -14.16 -3.69 -4.64
C ASN A 24 -15.01 -3.16 -3.47
N ASP A 25 -14.45 -2.96 -2.26
CA ASP A 25 -15.23 -2.41 -1.14
C ASP A 25 -15.46 -0.90 -1.34
N PRO A 26 -16.73 -0.43 -1.36
CA PRO A 26 -17.09 0.97 -1.61
C PRO A 26 -16.59 1.95 -0.55
N ASN A 27 -16.11 1.46 0.59
CA ASN A 27 -15.58 2.27 1.70
C ASN A 27 -14.05 2.45 1.64
N ILE A 28 -13.39 1.89 0.63
CA ILE A 28 -11.94 2.00 0.43
C ILE A 28 -11.65 2.92 -0.76
N GLU A 29 -11.00 4.05 -0.48
CA GLU A 29 -10.51 4.93 -1.53
C GLU A 29 -9.05 4.60 -1.86
N MET A 30 -8.76 4.24 -3.11
CA MET A 30 -7.41 4.00 -3.62
C MET A 30 -6.89 5.24 -4.34
N LEU A 31 -5.93 5.92 -3.73
CA LEU A 31 -5.25 7.09 -4.32
C LEU A 31 -3.88 6.68 -4.88
N ARG A 32 -3.50 7.24 -6.03
CA ARG A 32 -2.19 7.04 -6.66
C ARG A 32 -1.47 8.37 -6.79
N GLY A 33 -0.21 8.42 -6.36
CA GLY A 33 0.64 9.61 -6.47
C GLY A 33 2.10 9.26 -6.27
N ARG A 34 2.99 10.10 -6.83
CA ARG A 34 4.45 9.98 -6.59
C ARG A 34 4.89 10.59 -5.27
N ARG A 35 4.09 11.51 -4.72
CA ARG A 35 4.31 12.14 -3.42
C ARG A 35 3.00 12.10 -2.65
N VAL A 36 3.09 11.68 -1.39
CA VAL A 36 1.94 11.55 -0.48
C VAL A 36 2.32 12.21 0.84
N SER A 37 1.43 13.05 1.37
CA SER A 37 1.55 13.61 2.70
C SER A 37 0.32 13.23 3.52
N ILE A 38 0.55 12.72 4.72
CA ILE A 38 -0.48 12.30 5.66
C ILE A 38 -0.37 13.20 6.89
N VAL A 39 -1.45 13.91 7.20
CA VAL A 39 -1.56 14.80 8.34
C VAL A 39 -2.80 14.39 9.13
N THR A 40 -2.67 14.29 10.45
CA THR A 40 -3.79 13.95 11.34
C THR A 40 -3.80 14.91 12.52
N ASN A 41 -4.97 15.05 13.14
CA ASN A 41 -5.13 15.73 14.42
C ASN A 41 -6.06 14.87 15.30
N PRO A 42 -5.59 14.29 16.42
CA PRO A 42 -4.23 14.40 16.96
C PRO A 42 -3.19 13.65 16.11
N SER A 43 -1.90 13.85 16.40
CA SER A 43 -0.82 13.04 15.81
C SER A 43 -0.99 11.56 16.14
N VAL A 44 -0.75 10.69 15.17
CA VAL A 44 -0.94 9.24 15.25
C VAL A 44 0.38 8.54 14.95
N PRO A 45 0.80 7.52 15.74
CA PRO A 45 2.00 6.76 15.47
C PRO A 45 1.90 5.92 14.20
N TYR A 46 3.00 5.78 13.47
CA TYR A 46 3.11 4.95 12.28
C TYR A 46 4.37 4.07 12.29
N HIS A 47 4.31 3.02 11.48
CA HIS A 47 5.41 2.07 11.29
C HIS A 47 5.90 2.11 9.84
N LEU A 48 7.19 1.82 9.62
CA LEU A 48 7.80 1.59 8.31
C LEU A 48 8.47 0.22 8.34
N ASP A 49 8.19 -0.63 7.37
CA ASP A 49 8.78 -1.97 7.22
C ASP A 49 8.81 -2.84 8.50
N GLY A 50 7.78 -2.68 9.35
CA GLY A 50 7.64 -3.43 10.61
C GLY A 50 8.24 -2.75 11.85
N GLU A 51 8.93 -1.62 11.69
CA GLU A 51 9.54 -0.87 12.79
C GLU A 51 8.78 0.42 13.10
N ARG A 52 8.78 0.84 14.37
CA ARG A 52 8.21 2.15 14.77
C ARG A 52 9.05 3.26 14.17
N ALA A 53 8.43 4.12 13.36
CA ALA A 53 9.15 5.17 12.65
C ALA A 53 8.89 6.57 13.22
N GLY A 54 7.69 6.85 13.72
CA GLY A 54 7.36 8.17 14.25
C GLY A 54 5.86 8.39 14.45
N VAL A 55 5.46 9.66 14.45
CA VAL A 55 4.07 10.12 14.50
C VAL A 55 3.80 11.07 13.34
N THR A 56 2.55 11.16 12.88
CA THR A 56 2.15 12.12 11.84
C THR A 56 2.39 13.58 12.29
N PRO A 57 2.74 14.50 11.36
CA PRO A 57 2.69 14.34 9.90
C PRO A 57 3.81 13.49 9.31
N PHE A 58 3.49 12.77 8.23
CA PHE A 58 4.45 11.96 7.47
C PHE A 58 4.33 12.26 5.97
N SER A 59 5.46 12.24 5.26
CA SER A 59 5.49 12.39 3.81
C SER A 59 6.37 11.33 3.16
N ALA A 60 5.88 10.74 2.08
CA ALA A 60 6.61 9.79 1.25
C ALA A 60 6.72 10.30 -0.19
N THR A 61 7.85 10.01 -0.85
CA THR A 61 8.03 10.25 -2.28
C THR A 61 8.64 9.01 -2.93
N ILE A 62 8.14 8.62 -4.10
CA ILE A 62 8.69 7.53 -4.90
C ILE A 62 9.98 8.01 -5.58
N CYS A 63 11.10 7.38 -5.22
CA CYS A 63 12.39 7.56 -5.89
C CYS A 63 12.60 6.44 -6.91
N GLN A 64 12.26 6.68 -8.17
CA GLN A 64 12.44 5.69 -9.24
C GLN A 64 13.92 5.40 -9.47
N GLY A 65 14.29 4.12 -9.58
CA GLY A 65 15.67 3.69 -9.83
C GLY A 65 16.64 4.01 -8.68
N ALA A 66 16.14 4.22 -7.45
CA ALA A 66 16.97 4.56 -6.31
C ALA A 66 17.99 3.46 -5.92
N LEU A 67 17.73 2.21 -6.30
CA LEU A 67 18.56 1.05 -5.95
C LEU A 67 19.06 0.35 -7.21
N ARG A 68 20.29 -0.15 -7.14
CA ARG A 68 20.86 -1.13 -8.07
C ARG A 68 20.89 -2.48 -7.35
N LEU A 69 20.14 -3.44 -7.85
CA LEU A 69 20.00 -4.76 -7.24
C LEU A 69 20.70 -5.81 -8.10
N LEU A 70 21.37 -6.76 -7.45
CA LEU A 70 21.76 -8.01 -8.10
C LEU A 70 20.51 -8.89 -8.19
N ALA A 71 20.19 -9.34 -9.40
CA ALA A 71 19.07 -10.22 -9.67
C ALA A 71 19.56 -11.50 -10.38
N PRO A 72 18.90 -12.65 -10.17
CA PRO A 72 19.21 -13.86 -10.93
C PRO A 72 19.10 -13.61 -12.44
N ASN A 73 19.95 -14.27 -13.22
CA ASN A 73 19.90 -14.20 -14.69
C ASN A 73 18.66 -14.88 -15.29
N THR A 74 17.85 -15.56 -14.46
CA THR A 74 16.57 -16.16 -14.82
C THR A 74 15.39 -15.18 -14.72
N VAL A 75 15.63 -13.95 -14.28
CA VAL A 75 14.57 -12.94 -14.14
C VAL A 75 14.06 -12.50 -15.53
N PRO A 76 12.74 -12.43 -15.74
CA PRO A 76 12.18 -11.93 -16.99
C PRO A 76 12.71 -10.54 -17.37
N PRO A 77 13.06 -10.30 -18.65
CA PRO A 77 13.48 -8.99 -19.11
C PRO A 77 12.43 -7.93 -18.75
N GLY A 78 12.88 -6.85 -18.11
CA GLY A 78 12.02 -5.72 -17.76
C GLY A 78 11.16 -5.91 -16.50
N LEU A 79 11.33 -6.99 -15.71
CA LEU A 79 10.60 -7.18 -14.44
C LEU A 79 10.61 -5.91 -13.56
N PHE A 80 11.78 -5.26 -13.44
CA PHE A 80 11.95 -4.06 -12.62
C PHE A 80 11.59 -2.75 -13.32
N ASN A 81 11.17 -2.82 -14.58
CA ASN A 81 10.73 -1.67 -15.39
C ASN A 81 9.22 -1.69 -15.63
N GLN A 82 8.52 -2.73 -15.20
CA GLN A 82 7.08 -2.85 -15.33
C GLN A 82 6.37 -1.94 -14.31
N VAL A 83 5.28 -1.32 -14.76
CA VAL A 83 4.31 -0.73 -13.83
C VAL A 83 3.73 -1.87 -13.02
N GLY A 84 3.63 -1.72 -11.69
CA GLY A 84 2.98 -2.72 -10.84
C GLY A 84 1.58 -3.03 -11.39
N GLU A 85 1.40 -4.23 -11.93
CA GLU A 85 0.11 -4.67 -12.46
C GLU A 85 -0.86 -4.93 -11.31
N ARG A 86 -2.12 -4.56 -11.51
CA ARG A 86 -3.19 -4.98 -10.59
C ARG A 86 -3.28 -6.50 -10.71
N LEU A 87 -3.19 -7.22 -9.60
CA LEU A 87 -3.48 -8.65 -9.56
C LEU A 87 -4.82 -8.87 -10.27
N ARG A 88 -4.80 -9.54 -11.43
CA ARG A 88 -6.01 -9.85 -12.18
C ARG A 88 -6.76 -10.86 -11.33
N GLN A 89 -7.97 -10.48 -10.89
CA GLN A 89 -8.86 -11.37 -10.15
C GLN A 89 -9.04 -12.66 -10.97
N ALA A 90 -8.68 -13.80 -10.37
CA ALA A 90 -8.95 -15.09 -10.97
C ALA A 90 -10.48 -15.28 -10.98
N SER A 91 -11.07 -15.17 -12.17
CA SER A 91 -12.46 -15.55 -12.42
C SER A 91 -12.60 -17.05 -12.16
N ARG A 92 -13.36 -17.42 -11.14
CA ARG A 92 -13.99 -18.74 -11.01
C ARG A 92 -15.48 -18.59 -11.18
#